data_AF-A0A2K6TTP7-F1
#
_entry.id   AF-A0A2K6TTP7-F1
#
_cell.length_a   1.000
_cell.length_b   1.000
_cell.length_c   1.000
_cell.angle_alpha   90.00
_cell.angle_beta   90.00
_cell.angle_gamma   90.00
#
_symmetry.space_group_name_H-M   'P 1'
#
loop_
_entity.id
_entity.type
_entity.pdbx_description
1 polymer ?
#
loop_
_entity_poly.entity_id
_entity_poly.type
_entity_poly.pdbx_seq_one_letter_code
_entity_poly.pdbx_strand_id
1 'polypeptide(L)'
;SPSAAQPATAETQNILEEKEHKFPVFKAVSFRSQVVVGTNYFIKVHVGDEEFVHLRVFQSLPHENKPLTLSNFQTNKAKQDELSYF
;
A
#
# COMPACT_ATOMS: atom_id res chain seq x y z
N SER A 1 12.93 6.23 -18.12
CA SER A 1 13.47 5.10 -17.32
C SER A 1 12.40 4.68 -16.34
N PRO A 2 11.98 3.41 -16.26
CA PRO A 2 11.07 3.02 -15.19
C PRO A 2 11.86 3.10 -13.89
N SER A 3 11.38 3.93 -12.96
CA SER A 3 11.92 4.03 -11.62
C SER A 3 11.93 2.61 -11.03
N ALA A 4 13.11 2.14 -10.61
CA ALA A 4 13.22 0.90 -9.85
C ALA A 4 12.20 0.97 -8.72
N ALA A 5 11.29 -0.02 -8.66
CA ALA A 5 10.30 -0.11 -7.60
C ALA A 5 11.05 -0.27 -6.27
N GLN A 6 11.14 0.84 -5.53
CA GLN A 6 11.91 1.00 -4.30
C GLN A 6 11.21 0.35 -3.08
N PRO A 7 11.96 0.05 -1.99
CA PRO A 7 11.68 -0.93 -0.91
C PRO A 7 10.40 -0.78 -0.09
N ALA A 8 9.57 0.23 -0.37
CA ALA A 8 8.32 0.47 0.34
C ALA A 8 7.40 -0.76 0.32
N THR A 9 7.43 -1.60 -0.72
CA THR A 9 6.66 -2.85 -0.73
C THR A 9 7.16 -3.86 0.28
N ALA A 10 8.48 -4.07 0.41
CA ALA A 10 9.03 -5.05 1.35
C ALA A 10 8.88 -4.57 2.81
N GLU A 11 9.15 -3.29 3.07
CA GLU A 11 8.95 -2.70 4.40
C GLU A 11 7.48 -2.71 4.79
N THR A 12 6.58 -2.35 3.86
CA THR A 12 5.13 -2.39 4.12
C THR A 12 4.63 -3.81 4.33
N GLN A 13 5.12 -4.78 3.56
CA GLN A 13 4.80 -6.19 3.77
C GLN A 13 5.22 -6.63 5.17
N ASN A 14 6.47 -6.39 5.57
CA ASN A 14 6.96 -6.76 6.91
C ASN A 14 6.11 -6.15 8.04
N ILE A 15 5.77 -4.86 7.95
CA ILE A 15 4.93 -4.18 8.96
C ILE A 15 3.54 -4.83 9.08
N LEU A 16 2.96 -5.26 7.96
CA LEU A 16 1.66 -5.93 7.96
C LEU A 16 1.80 -7.35 8.53
N GLU A 17 2.82 -8.10 8.13
CA GLU A 17 3.06 -9.46 8.62
C GLU A 17 3.37 -9.50 10.12
N GLU A 18 3.98 -8.44 10.69
CA GLU A 18 4.16 -8.28 12.14
C GLU A 18 2.84 -8.05 12.89
N LYS A 19 1.85 -7.46 12.23
CA LYS A 19 0.53 -7.14 12.81
C LYS A 19 -0.51 -8.24 12.56
N GLU A 20 -0.28 -9.05 11.54
CA GLU A 20 -1.22 -10.04 11.02
C GLU A 20 -0.52 -11.41 10.89
N HIS A 21 -0.49 -11.96 9.67
CA HIS A 21 0.16 -13.21 9.31
C HIS A 21 0.99 -13.00 8.05
N LYS A 22 1.80 -14.01 7.69
CA LYS A 22 2.66 -13.95 6.50
C LYS A 22 1.85 -13.89 5.22
N PHE A 23 2.23 -13.00 4.31
CA PHE A 23 1.63 -12.88 2.99
C PHE A 23 2.55 -13.55 1.95
N PRO A 24 2.25 -14.77 1.49
CA PRO A 24 3.09 -15.47 0.53
C PRO A 24 3.18 -14.74 -0.82
N VAL A 25 2.20 -13.88 -1.11
CA VAL A 25 2.16 -12.99 -2.27
C VAL A 25 2.02 -11.56 -1.77
N PHE A 26 2.60 -10.59 -2.46
CA PHE A 26 2.38 -9.17 -2.15
C PHE A 26 2.40 -8.34 -3.43
N LYS A 27 1.31 -8.42 -4.21
CA LYS A 27 1.24 -7.85 -5.57
C LYS A 27 0.22 -6.71 -5.64
N ALA A 28 0.69 -5.49 -5.90
CA ALA A 28 -0.21 -4.38 -6.19
C ALA A 28 -1.01 -4.63 -7.49
N VAL A 29 -2.33 -4.48 -7.42
CA VAL A 29 -3.27 -4.73 -8.52
C VAL A 29 -3.87 -3.44 -9.07
N SER A 30 -4.15 -2.47 -8.19
CA SER A 30 -4.62 -1.15 -8.59
C SER A 30 -4.26 -0.10 -7.53
N PHE A 31 -4.27 1.16 -7.92
CA PHE A 31 -4.06 2.27 -6.99
C PHE A 31 -4.93 3.47 -7.35
N ARG A 32 -5.16 4.33 -6.37
CA ARG A 32 -5.74 5.67 -6.50
C ARG A 32 -4.86 6.65 -5.73
N SER A 33 -4.89 7.92 -6.11
CA SER A 33 -4.18 8.97 -5.38
C SER A 33 -5.14 10.06 -4.90
N GLN A 34 -4.71 10.77 -3.86
CA GLN A 34 -5.36 11.96 -3.33
C GLN A 34 -4.27 12.97 -2.95
N VAL A 35 -4.27 14.13 -3.59
CA VAL A 35 -3.33 15.22 -3.29
C VAL A 35 -3.79 15.96 -2.03
N VAL A 36 -2.84 16.19 -1.13
CA VAL A 36 -2.97 16.96 0.12
C VAL A 36 -1.74 17.86 0.26
N VAL A 37 -1.32 18.21 1.47
CA VAL A 37 0.05 18.71 1.72
C VAL A 37 1.03 17.53 1.64
N GLY A 38 1.16 16.96 0.44
CA GLY A 38 1.71 15.64 0.16
C GLY A 38 0.76 14.84 -0.75
N THR A 39 0.93 13.53 -0.83
CA THR A 39 0.04 12.64 -1.61
C THR A 39 -0.29 11.39 -0.81
N ASN A 40 -1.57 11.09 -0.63
CA ASN A 40 -2.00 9.77 -0.20
C ASN A 40 -2.14 8.86 -1.42
N TYR A 41 -1.53 7.67 -1.37
CA TYR A 41 -1.79 6.58 -2.29
C TYR A 41 -2.64 5.53 -1.59
N PHE A 42 -3.74 5.17 -2.22
CA PHE A 42 -4.56 4.02 -1.86
C PHE A 42 -4.17 2.89 -2.80
N ILE A 43 -3.79 1.73 -2.28
CA ILE A 43 -3.24 0.64 -3.08
C ILE A 43 -3.97 -0.65 -2.73
N LYS A 44 -4.54 -1.32 -3.73
CA LYS A 44 -5.09 -2.67 -3.57
C LYS A 44 -4.00 -3.69 -3.86
N VAL A 45 -3.69 -4.53 -2.88
CA VAL A 45 -2.64 -5.55 -2.93
C VAL A 45 -3.26 -6.94 -2.82
N HIS A 46 -2.97 -7.81 -3.78
CA HIS A 46 -3.27 -9.24 -3.69
C HIS A 46 -2.23 -9.92 -2.80
N VAL A 47 -2.70 -10.63 -1.77
CA VAL A 47 -1.82 -11.22 -0.75
C VAL A 47 -1.75 -12.75 -0.74
N GLY A 48 -2.53 -13.39 -1.61
CA GLY A 48 -2.65 -14.85 -1.70
C GLY A 48 -4.10 -15.22 -1.99
N ASP A 49 -4.33 -16.40 -2.58
CA ASP A 49 -5.66 -16.93 -2.88
C ASP A 49 -6.62 -15.88 -3.48
N GLU A 50 -7.76 -15.63 -2.85
CA GLU A 50 -8.71 -14.56 -3.22
C GLU A 50 -8.67 -13.36 -2.24
N GLU A 51 -7.62 -13.27 -1.42
CA GLU A 51 -7.46 -12.27 -0.36
C GLU A 51 -6.67 -11.04 -0.80
N PHE A 52 -7.14 -9.89 -0.34
CA PHE A 52 -6.58 -8.59 -0.64
C PHE A 52 -6.42 -7.75 0.62
N VAL A 53 -5.46 -6.84 0.57
CA VAL A 53 -5.26 -5.76 1.54
C VAL A 53 -5.36 -4.44 0.80
N HIS A 54 -6.05 -3.47 1.39
CA HIS A 54 -6.02 -2.09 0.92
C HIS A 54 -5.05 -1.30 1.81
N LEU A 55 -4.08 -0.65 1.20
CA LEU A 55 -3.08 0.17 1.88
C LEU A 55 -3.39 1.65 1.67
N ARG A 56 -3.08 2.46 2.66
CA ARG A 56 -2.94 3.91 2.54
C ARG A 56 -1.51 4.29 2.85
N VAL A 57 -0.77 4.71 1.83
CA VAL A 57 0.62 5.14 1.94
C VAL A 57 0.70 6.64 1.72
N PHE A 58 1.36 7.36 2.63
CA PHE A 58 1.59 8.79 2.52
C PHE A 58 2.97 9.08 1.93
N GLN A 59 2.99 9.93 0.92
CA GLN A 59 4.18 10.55 0.37
C GLN A 59 4.23 12.02 0.81
N SER A 60 5.29 12.36 1.55
CA SER A 60 5.59 13.75 1.94
C SER A 60 5.93 14.61 0.72
N LEU A 61 5.93 15.93 0.87
CA LEU A 61 6.27 16.83 -0.23
C LEU A 61 7.72 16.61 -0.69
N PRO A 62 8.06 16.85 -1.98
CA PRO A 62 9.39 16.56 -2.51
C PRO A 62 10.55 17.21 -1.75
N HIS A 63 10.33 18.40 -1.17
CA HIS A 63 11.36 19.13 -0.43
C HIS A 63 11.59 18.59 0.99
N GLU A 64 10.68 17.78 1.53
CA GLU A 64 10.82 17.23 2.88
C GLU A 64 11.76 16.02 2.92
N ASN A 65 12.03 15.37 1.78
CA ASN A 65 12.92 14.19 1.66
C ASN A 65 12.63 13.09 2.69
N LYS A 66 11.35 12.90 3.06
CA LYS A 66 10.91 11.83 3.98
C LYS A 66 10.56 10.57 3.20
N PRO A 67 10.77 9.37 3.78
CA PRO A 67 10.35 8.12 3.18
C PRO A 67 8.83 8.03 3.06
N LEU A 68 8.34 7.13 2.21
CA LEU A 68 6.94 6.75 2.18
C LEU A 68 6.55 6.15 3.53
N THR A 69 5.35 6.47 4.02
CA THR A 69 4.86 5.98 5.31
C THR A 69 3.55 5.23 5.13
N LEU A 70 3.44 4.01 5.64
CA LEU A 70 2.14 3.32 5.75
C LEU A 70 1.30 4.04 6.81
N SER A 71 0.28 4.76 6.38
CA SER A 71 -0.60 5.54 7.26
C SER A 71 -1.78 4.73 7.79
N ASN A 72 -2.32 3.83 6.96
CA ASN A 72 -3.43 2.97 7.35
C ASN A 72 -3.50 1.73 6.43
N PHE A 73 -4.24 0.70 6.85
CA PHE A 73 -4.53 -0.47 6.02
C PHE A 73 -5.86 -1.12 6.39
N GLN A 74 -6.41 -1.92 5.48
CA GLN A 74 -7.58 -2.76 5.69
C GLN A 74 -7.29 -4.16 5.17
N THR A 75 -7.51 -5.17 6.01
CA THR A 75 -7.37 -6.60 5.68
C THR A 75 -8.72 -7.22 5.27
N ASN A 76 -8.72 -8.52 4.95
CA ASN A 76 -9.92 -9.30 4.62
C ASN A 76 -10.74 -8.71 3.45
N LYS A 77 -10.05 -8.17 2.43
CA LYS A 77 -10.70 -7.68 1.21
C LYS A 77 -10.77 -8.77 0.15
N ALA A 78 -11.80 -8.70 -0.68
CA ALA A 78 -11.99 -9.56 -1.83
C ALA A 78 -11.60 -8.86 -3.13
N LYS A 79 -11.45 -9.63 -4.21
CA LYS A 79 -11.14 -9.10 -5.55
C LYS A 79 -12.16 -8.07 -6.04
N GLN A 80 -13.45 -8.26 -5.76
CA GLN A 80 -14.51 -7.32 -6.16
C GLN A 80 -14.60 -6.05 -5.31
N ASP A 81 -13.95 -6.00 -4.14
CA ASP A 81 -14.05 -4.82 -3.27
C ASP A 81 -13.41 -3.61 -3.93
N GLU A 82 -14.17 -2.52 -4.02
CA GLU A 82 -13.66 -1.28 -4.60
C GLU A 82 -12.59 -0.66 -3.68
N LEU A 83 -11.53 -0.13 -4.29
CA LEU A 83 -10.54 0.65 -3.59
C LEU A 83 -11.09 2.07 -3.31
N SER A 84 -11.66 2.27 -2.13
CA SER A 84 -12.18 3.57 -1.65
C SER A 84 -11.16 4.33 -0.80
N TYR A 85 -11.47 5.59 -0.47
CA TYR A 85 -10.71 6.38 0.51
C TYR A 85 -11.07 5.95 1.95
N PHE A 86 -10.07 5.87 2.83
CA PHE A 86 -10.17 5.51 4.26
C PHE A 86 -8.97 6.02 5.08
#